data_AF-A0A085WI65-F1
#
_entry.id   AF-A0A085WI65-F1
#
_cell.length_a   1.000
_cell.length_b   1.000
_cell.length_c   1.000
_cell.angle_alpha   90.00
_cell.angle_beta   90.00
_cell.angle_gamma   90.00
#
_symmetry.space_group_name_H-M   'P 1'
#
loop_
_entity.id
_entity.type
_entity.pdbx_description
1 polymer ?
#
loop_
_entity_poly.entity_id
_entity_poly.type
_entity_poly.pdbx_seq_one_letter_code
_entity_poly.pdbx_strand_id
1 'polypeptide(L)'
;MLPRMLAAIWLVVLSLLGNCAEASREVRQESAIPVDDGGGGGDSVSPRILVLIARGQFAEAQVLIQESLRGGLMSQASATALLVRIQLLNTKLGEIPARLQRVANFPSVLKDFTLYEIRTFLEQRDYSIATEAQLKMAKKLIEESPRLMEKIP
;
A
#
# COMPACT_ATOMS: atom_id res chain seq x y z
N MET A 1 53.56 28.81 -4.47
CA MET A 1 53.70 28.19 -3.12
C MET A 1 52.52 28.62 -2.28
N LEU A 2 51.51 27.76 -2.16
CA LEU A 2 50.34 27.93 -1.29
C LEU A 2 50.70 27.52 0.14
N PRO A 3 50.13 28.19 1.15
CA PRO A 3 49.64 27.42 2.28
C PRO A 3 48.29 27.89 2.84
N ARG A 4 47.44 26.88 3.08
CA ARG A 4 46.69 26.67 4.33
C ARG A 4 45.60 27.70 4.70
N MET A 5 44.43 27.55 4.09
CA MET A 5 43.17 27.94 4.72
C MET A 5 42.14 26.80 4.59
N LEU A 6 42.31 25.77 5.41
CA LEU A 6 41.35 24.68 5.60
C LEU A 6 41.46 24.23 7.06
N ALA A 7 40.79 24.94 7.98
CA ALA A 7 40.63 24.52 9.38
C ALA A 7 39.60 25.37 10.16
N ALA A 8 38.35 25.52 9.67
CA ALA A 8 37.37 26.34 10.40
C ALA A 8 35.91 25.89 10.26
N ILE A 9 35.62 24.59 10.15
CA ILE A 9 34.22 24.09 10.10
C ILE A 9 34.03 22.83 10.96
N TRP A 10 34.63 22.80 12.14
CA TRP A 10 34.28 21.84 13.18
C TRP A 10 34.36 22.54 14.54
N LEU A 11 33.29 22.44 15.34
CA LEU A 11 33.09 22.95 16.72
C LEU A 11 32.40 24.32 16.92
N VAL A 12 31.08 24.33 16.68
CA VAL A 12 30.09 25.03 17.53
C VAL A 12 29.00 23.97 17.81
N VAL A 13 29.21 23.01 18.72
CA VAL A 13 28.97 23.16 20.18
C VAL A 13 27.59 23.79 20.39
N LEU A 14 26.54 22.97 20.50
CA LEU A 14 26.07 22.54 21.83
C LEU A 14 25.72 23.76 22.70
N SER A 15 24.61 24.42 22.39
CA SER A 15 23.92 25.37 23.28
C SER A 15 22.49 25.56 22.78
N LEU A 16 21.54 25.68 23.71
CA LEU A 16 20.08 25.86 23.55
C LEU A 16 19.20 24.61 23.79
N LEU A 17 19.49 23.86 24.85
CA LEU A 17 18.43 23.61 25.84
C LEU A 17 18.35 24.86 26.73
N GLY A 18 17.19 25.51 26.78
CA GLY A 18 16.92 26.51 27.81
C GLY A 18 16.11 27.71 27.33
N ASN A 19 14.83 27.71 27.74
CA ASN A 19 14.01 28.89 28.02
C ASN A 19 13.33 29.61 26.84
N CYS A 20 12.07 29.22 26.55
CA CYS A 20 11.03 30.19 26.23
C CYS A 20 9.74 29.80 26.96
N ALA A 21 9.29 30.74 27.77
CA ALA A 21 8.17 30.68 28.67
C ALA A 21 6.82 30.85 27.96
N GLU A 22 5.78 30.55 28.74
CA GLU A 22 4.34 30.72 28.55
C GLU A 22 3.84 31.82 27.60
N ALA A 23 2.86 31.47 26.76
CA ALA A 23 1.66 32.29 26.54
C ALA A 23 0.51 31.43 25.96
N SER A 24 -0.58 31.38 26.72
CA SER A 24 -1.83 30.66 26.50
C SER A 24 -2.55 30.98 25.19
N ARG A 25 -3.17 29.96 24.58
CA ARG A 25 -4.60 29.96 24.20
C ARG A 25 -5.05 28.62 23.59
N GLU A 26 -5.77 27.86 24.40
CA GLU A 26 -7.13 27.38 24.10
C GLU A 26 -7.42 26.89 22.67
N VAL A 27 -7.25 25.58 22.43
CA VAL A 27 -8.25 24.76 21.70
C VAL A 27 -8.32 23.41 22.40
N ARG A 28 -9.33 23.29 23.25
CA ARG A 28 -9.93 22.03 23.67
C ARG A 28 -10.56 21.39 22.43
N GLN A 29 -9.94 20.36 21.89
CA GLN A 29 -10.67 19.31 21.20
C GLN A 29 -9.95 17.99 21.38
N GLU A 30 -10.18 17.42 22.57
CA GLU A 30 -10.19 15.98 22.77
C GLU A 30 -11.19 15.40 21.76
N SER A 31 -10.69 15.04 20.58
CA SER A 31 -11.36 14.06 19.74
C SER A 31 -11.02 12.69 20.32
N ALA A 32 -11.63 12.43 21.48
CA ALA A 32 -12.03 11.08 21.81
C ALA A 32 -12.83 10.60 20.60
N ILE A 33 -12.20 9.79 19.77
CA ILE A 33 -12.94 8.95 18.84
C ILE A 33 -13.82 8.11 19.76
N PRO A 34 -15.15 8.23 19.73
CA PRO A 34 -15.97 7.20 20.33
C PRO A 34 -15.64 5.94 19.56
N VAL A 35 -14.84 5.07 20.16
CA VAL A 35 -14.83 3.66 19.83
C VAL A 35 -16.23 3.22 20.23
N ASP A 36 -17.11 3.19 19.24
CA ASP A 36 -18.43 2.58 19.31
C ASP A 36 -18.21 1.10 19.57
N ASP A 37 -18.09 0.78 20.86
CA ASP A 37 -17.99 -0.56 21.41
C ASP A 37 -19.42 -1.11 21.52
N GLY A 38 -19.99 -1.44 20.35
CA GLY A 38 -21.41 -1.68 20.19
C GLY A 38 -21.74 -2.66 19.06
N GLY A 39 -21.34 -3.93 19.17
CA GLY A 39 -21.96 -4.99 18.36
C GLY A 39 -21.09 -6.23 18.12
N GLY A 40 -20.99 -7.10 19.12
CA GLY A 40 -20.39 -8.43 18.97
C GLY A 40 -21.09 -9.26 17.89
N GLY A 41 -20.32 -9.68 16.87
CA GLY A 41 -20.80 -10.54 15.79
C GLY A 41 -19.90 -10.65 14.54
N GLY A 42 -18.77 -9.93 14.45
CA GLY A 42 -17.98 -9.79 13.21
C GLY A 42 -16.61 -10.49 13.14
N ASP A 43 -16.11 -11.07 14.23
CA ASP A 43 -14.67 -11.34 14.37
C ASP A 43 -14.13 -12.55 13.59
N SER A 44 -14.96 -13.52 13.20
CA SER A 44 -14.48 -14.76 12.56
C SER A 44 -14.47 -14.71 11.03
N VAL A 45 -15.26 -13.84 10.40
CA VAL A 45 -15.43 -13.83 8.95
C VAL A 45 -14.33 -13.03 8.25
N SER A 46 -13.90 -11.92 8.85
CA SER A 46 -12.82 -11.08 8.33
C SER A 46 -11.49 -11.84 8.19
N PRO A 47 -11.01 -12.61 9.19
CA PRO A 47 -9.80 -13.43 9.03
C PRO A 47 -9.90 -14.46 7.91
N ARG A 48 -11.07 -15.11 7.76
CA ARG A 48 -11.30 -16.11 6.70
C ARG A 48 -11.22 -15.48 5.31
N ILE A 49 -11.84 -14.32 5.11
CA ILE A 49 -11.75 -13.56 3.85
C ILE A 49 -10.29 -13.19 3.55
N LEU A 50 -9.53 -12.74 4.55
CA LEU A 50 -8.12 -12.39 4.37
C LEU A 50 -7.27 -13.60 3.97
N VAL A 51 -7.53 -14.79 4.51
CA VAL A 51 -6.87 -16.03 4.12
C VAL A 51 -7.16 -16.39 2.66
N LEU A 52 -8.43 -16.27 2.23
CA LEU A 52 -8.81 -16.51 0.82
C LEU A 52 -8.08 -15.55 -0.11
N ILE A 53 -8.02 -14.27 0.23
CA ILE A 53 -7.29 -13.25 -0.54
C ILE A 53 -5.78 -13.57 -0.59
N ALA A 54 -5.18 -13.98 0.53
CA ALA A 54 -3.76 -14.33 0.59
C ALA A 54 -3.42 -15.56 -0.29
N ARG A 55 -4.37 -16.48 -0.44
CA ARG A 55 -4.25 -17.67 -1.30
C ARG A 55 -4.63 -17.42 -2.76
N GLY A 56 -4.99 -16.19 -3.14
CA GLY A 56 -5.45 -15.89 -4.49
C GLY A 56 -6.85 -16.43 -4.82
N GLN A 57 -7.60 -16.91 -3.82
CA GLN A 57 -8.97 -17.43 -3.96
C GLN A 57 -9.97 -16.26 -4.03
N PHE A 58 -9.82 -15.38 -5.02
CA PHE A 58 -10.55 -14.12 -5.10
C PHE A 58 -12.05 -14.30 -5.33
N ALA A 59 -12.47 -15.28 -6.13
CA ALA A 59 -13.88 -15.56 -6.36
C ALA A 59 -14.59 -16.00 -5.07
N GLU A 60 -13.98 -16.93 -4.32
CA GLU A 60 -14.48 -17.37 -3.03
C GLU A 60 -14.52 -16.22 -2.00
N ALA A 61 -13.47 -15.38 -1.98
CA ALA A 61 -13.43 -14.21 -1.12
C ALA A 61 -14.55 -13.21 -1.44
N GLN A 62 -14.82 -12.95 -2.73
CA GLN A 62 -15.90 -12.05 -3.16
C GLN A 62 -17.28 -12.58 -2.74
N VAL A 63 -17.54 -13.88 -2.92
CA VAL A 63 -18.79 -14.51 -2.47
C VAL A 63 -18.97 -14.32 -0.96
N LEU A 64 -17.94 -14.64 -0.18
CA LEU A 64 -17.99 -14.52 1.28
C LEU A 64 -18.16 -13.07 1.75
N ILE A 65 -17.56 -12.09 1.06
CA ILE A 65 -17.78 -10.65 1.33
C ILE A 65 -19.26 -10.29 1.12
N GLN A 66 -19.86 -10.72 0.01
CA GLN A 66 -21.26 -10.42 -0.30
C GLN A 66 -22.22 -11.09 0.69
N GLU A 67 -21.96 -12.33 1.07
CA GLU A 67 -22.73 -13.04 2.10
C GLU A 67 -22.63 -12.34 3.46
N SER A 68 -21.43 -11.94 3.86
CA SER A 68 -21.18 -11.22 5.13
C SER A 68 -21.90 -9.88 5.15
N LEU A 69 -21.88 -9.15 4.04
CA LEU A 69 -22.55 -7.87 3.89
C LEU A 69 -24.08 -8.02 3.98
N ARG A 70 -24.65 -9.00 3.27
CA ARG A 70 -26.09 -9.30 3.31
C ARG A 70 -26.55 -9.78 4.67
N GLY A 71 -25.71 -10.54 5.37
CA GLY A 71 -25.97 -11.05 6.71
C GLY A 71 -25.77 -10.02 7.82
N GLY A 72 -25.35 -8.79 7.50
CA GLY A 72 -25.04 -7.76 8.50
C GLY A 72 -23.80 -8.05 9.34
N LEU A 73 -22.97 -9.03 8.94
CA LEU A 73 -21.73 -9.42 9.63
C LEU A 73 -20.54 -8.53 9.26
N MET A 74 -20.73 -7.64 8.28
CA MET A 74 -19.70 -6.73 7.78
C MET A 74 -20.32 -5.41 7.34
N SER A 75 -19.63 -4.30 7.61
CA SER A 75 -20.04 -2.98 7.13
C SER A 75 -19.82 -2.83 5.61
N GLN A 76 -20.62 -1.96 4.98
CA GLN A 76 -20.43 -1.59 3.56
C GLN A 76 -19.02 -1.04 3.28
N ALA A 77 -18.46 -0.26 4.20
CA ALA A 77 -17.13 0.32 4.07
C ALA A 77 -16.04 -0.76 4.07
N SER A 78 -16.12 -1.72 5.00
CA SER A 78 -15.21 -2.87 5.09
C SER A 78 -15.30 -3.75 3.84
N ALA A 79 -16.51 -4.05 3.38
CA ALA A 79 -16.74 -4.84 2.16
C ALA A 79 -16.12 -4.14 0.93
N THR A 80 -16.36 -2.83 0.80
CA THR A 80 -15.81 -2.03 -0.31
C THR A 80 -14.28 -2.04 -0.30
N ALA A 81 -13.65 -1.85 0.86
CA ALA A 81 -12.19 -1.87 0.98
C ALA A 81 -11.59 -3.24 0.55
N LEU A 82 -12.23 -4.35 0.92
CA LEU A 82 -11.81 -5.69 0.53
C LEU A 82 -11.99 -5.95 -0.97
N LEU A 83 -13.09 -5.49 -1.56
CA LEU A 83 -13.34 -5.61 -3.00
C LEU A 83 -12.33 -4.80 -3.82
N VAL A 84 -12.03 -3.57 -3.40
CA VAL A 84 -10.98 -2.74 -4.02
C VAL A 84 -9.61 -3.45 -3.93
N ARG A 85 -9.29 -4.06 -2.78
CA ARG A 85 -8.06 -4.84 -2.64
C ARG A 85 -8.01 -6.03 -3.59
N ILE A 86 -9.10 -6.78 -3.72
CA ILE A 86 -9.19 -7.91 -4.66
C ILE A 86 -9.00 -7.42 -6.10
N GLN A 87 -9.65 -6.33 -6.48
CA GLN A 87 -9.50 -5.74 -7.82
C GLN A 87 -8.04 -5.36 -8.11
N LEU A 88 -7.36 -4.72 -7.17
CA LEU A 88 -5.94 -4.36 -7.31
C LEU A 88 -5.06 -5.60 -7.47
N LEU A 89 -5.29 -6.64 -6.66
CA LEU A 89 -4.52 -7.88 -6.73
C LEU A 89 -4.73 -8.64 -8.05
N ASN A 90 -5.93 -8.55 -8.61
CA ASN A 90 -6.30 -9.19 -9.86
C ASN A 90 -5.98 -8.33 -11.11
N THR A 91 -5.48 -7.11 -10.92
CA THR A 91 -5.10 -6.23 -12.05
C THR A 91 -3.90 -6.82 -12.76
N LYS A 92 -4.02 -6.97 -14.09
CA LYS A 92 -2.90 -7.40 -14.93
C LYS A 92 -2.02 -6.21 -15.28
N LEU A 93 -0.73 -6.45 -15.43
CA LEU A 93 0.19 -5.38 -15.79
C LEU A 93 -0.12 -4.79 -17.18
N GLY A 94 -0.55 -5.62 -18.13
CA GLY A 94 -0.97 -5.20 -19.47
C GLY A 94 -2.15 -4.23 -19.48
N GLU A 95 -2.97 -4.22 -18.42
CA GLU A 95 -4.10 -3.31 -18.23
C GLU A 95 -3.66 -1.91 -17.78
N ILE A 96 -2.35 -1.63 -17.70
CA ILE A 96 -1.78 -0.34 -17.30
C ILE A 96 -0.95 0.25 -18.46
N PRO A 97 -1.59 0.66 -19.57
CA PRO A 97 -0.91 0.84 -20.86
C PRO A 97 0.04 2.04 -20.87
N ALA A 98 -0.31 3.12 -20.16
CA ALA A 98 0.44 4.39 -20.20
C ALA A 98 1.84 4.32 -19.56
N ARG A 99 2.06 3.37 -18.64
CA ARG A 99 3.34 3.24 -17.92
C ARG A 99 4.28 2.22 -18.54
N LEU A 100 3.76 1.17 -19.16
CA LEU A 100 4.58 0.16 -19.85
C LEU A 100 5.32 0.70 -21.06
N GLN A 101 4.76 1.71 -21.75
CA GLN A 101 5.40 2.36 -22.89
C GLN A 101 6.69 3.12 -22.52
N ARG A 102 6.87 3.48 -21.24
CA ARG A 102 8.02 4.28 -20.77
C ARG A 102 9.18 3.44 -20.26
N VAL A 103 9.03 2.12 -20.18
CA VAL A 103 10.06 1.22 -19.67
C VAL A 103 10.72 0.53 -20.86
N ALA A 104 11.93 0.98 -21.20
CA ALA A 104 12.74 0.34 -22.22
C ALA A 104 13.04 -1.12 -21.83
N ASN A 105 12.93 -2.04 -22.78
CA ASN A 105 13.22 -3.47 -22.59
C ASN A 105 12.34 -4.18 -21.54
N PHE A 106 11.09 -3.74 -21.35
CA PHE A 106 10.17 -4.42 -20.45
C PHE A 106 9.73 -5.79 -21.01
N PRO A 107 9.82 -6.89 -20.24
CA PRO A 107 9.42 -8.22 -20.70
C PRO A 107 7.94 -8.25 -21.07
N SER A 108 7.61 -8.54 -22.34
CA SER A 108 6.22 -8.62 -22.81
C SER A 108 5.42 -9.68 -22.06
N VAL A 109 6.06 -10.77 -21.66
CA VAL A 109 5.46 -11.87 -20.90
C VAL A 109 4.88 -11.41 -19.55
N LEU A 110 5.45 -10.36 -18.94
CA LEU A 110 4.96 -9.85 -17.66
C LEU A 110 3.61 -9.12 -17.76
N LYS A 111 3.13 -8.80 -18.96
CA LYS A 111 1.84 -8.13 -19.17
C LYS A 111 0.65 -9.01 -18.81
N ASP A 112 0.79 -10.32 -18.95
CA ASP A 112 -0.31 -11.27 -18.76
C ASP A 112 -0.52 -11.66 -17.30
N PHE A 113 0.46 -11.35 -16.43
CA PHE A 113 0.41 -11.65 -15.01
C PHE A 113 -0.23 -10.53 -14.20
N THR A 114 -0.96 -10.97 -13.18
CA THR A 114 -1.59 -10.15 -12.15
C THR A 114 -0.58 -9.70 -11.09
N LEU A 115 -0.95 -8.67 -10.31
CA LEU A 115 -0.16 -8.27 -9.14
C LEU A 115 0.02 -9.43 -8.15
N TYR A 116 -1.01 -10.27 -7.97
CA TYR A 116 -0.94 -11.45 -7.11
C TYR A 116 0.14 -12.43 -7.56
N GLU A 117 0.16 -12.79 -8.84
CA GLU A 117 1.16 -13.72 -9.40
C GLU A 117 2.57 -13.13 -9.30
N ILE A 118 2.74 -11.85 -9.63
CA ILE A 118 4.03 -11.16 -9.51
C ILE A 118 4.56 -11.17 -8.07
N ARG A 119 3.69 -10.95 -7.07
CA ARG A 119 4.06 -11.06 -5.65
C ARG A 119 4.43 -12.48 -5.29
N THR A 120 3.68 -13.46 -5.77
CA THR A 120 3.93 -14.88 -5.53
C THR A 120 5.30 -15.29 -6.06
N PHE A 121 5.67 -14.89 -7.28
CA PHE A 121 7.02 -15.15 -7.83
C PHE A 121 8.13 -14.54 -6.97
N LEU A 122 7.95 -13.30 -6.50
CA LEU A 122 8.90 -12.64 -5.60
C LEU A 122 9.03 -13.33 -4.24
N GLU A 123 7.91 -13.76 -3.65
CA GLU A 123 7.85 -14.46 -2.36
C GLU A 123 8.50 -15.85 -2.45
N GLN A 124 8.25 -16.57 -3.54
CA GLN A 124 8.81 -17.90 -3.80
C GLN A 124 10.25 -17.85 -4.35
N ARG A 125 10.77 -16.66 -4.68
CA ARG A 125 12.04 -16.44 -5.37
C ARG A 125 12.11 -17.19 -6.71
N ASP A 126 10.98 -17.29 -7.40
CA ASP A 126 10.89 -17.85 -8.74
C ASP A 126 11.18 -16.75 -9.77
N TYR A 127 12.30 -16.90 -10.49
CA TYR A 127 12.76 -15.97 -11.52
C TYR A 127 12.80 -16.61 -12.90
N SER A 128 12.07 -17.71 -13.10
CA SER A 128 12.01 -18.44 -14.38
C SER A 128 11.47 -17.59 -15.53
N ILE A 129 10.56 -16.64 -15.24
CA ILE A 129 9.90 -15.80 -16.24
C ILE A 129 10.57 -14.44 -16.46
N ALA A 130 11.25 -13.92 -15.44
CA ALA A 130 11.86 -12.59 -15.45
C ALA A 130 12.85 -12.43 -14.28
N THR A 131 13.75 -11.47 -14.40
CA THR A 131 14.68 -11.14 -13.32
C THR A 131 13.95 -10.57 -12.10
N GLU A 132 14.53 -10.72 -10.91
CA GLU A 132 14.01 -10.14 -9.67
C GLU A 132 13.76 -8.61 -9.80
N ALA A 133 14.67 -7.90 -10.48
CA ALA A 133 14.54 -6.46 -10.72
C ALA A 133 13.32 -6.13 -11.58
N GLN A 134 13.05 -6.92 -12.63
CA GLN A 134 11.89 -6.75 -13.50
C GLN A 134 10.58 -7.06 -12.76
N LEU A 135 10.55 -8.11 -11.92
CA LEU A 135 9.39 -8.42 -11.10
C LEU A 135 9.10 -7.33 -10.06
N LYS A 136 10.14 -6.81 -9.38
CA LYS A 136 10.01 -5.67 -8.45
C LYS A 136 9.49 -4.42 -9.14
N MET A 137 9.96 -4.16 -10.36
CA MET A 137 9.48 -3.05 -11.18
C MET A 137 8.01 -3.24 -11.56
N ALA A 138 7.64 -4.41 -12.07
CA ALA A 138 6.26 -4.75 -12.43
C ALA A 138 5.30 -4.56 -11.24
N LYS A 139 5.68 -5.06 -10.05
CA LYS A 139 4.91 -4.86 -8.80
C LYS A 139 4.67 -3.37 -8.52
N LYS A 140 5.72 -2.54 -8.57
CA LYS A 140 5.61 -1.09 -8.33
C LYS A 140 4.70 -0.39 -9.35
N LEU A 141 4.79 -0.78 -10.62
CA LEU A 141 3.99 -0.18 -11.68
C LEU A 141 2.50 -0.32 -11.42
N ILE A 142 2.06 -1.49 -10.93
CA ILE A 142 0.66 -1.76 -10.58
C ILE A 142 0.26 -1.04 -9.29
N GLU A 143 1.07 -1.15 -8.23
CA GLU A 143 0.75 -0.56 -6.91
C GLU A 143 0.66 0.97 -6.91
N GLU A 144 1.41 1.64 -7.79
CA GLU A 144 1.41 3.09 -7.92
C GLU A 144 0.40 3.62 -8.94
N SER A 145 -0.26 2.74 -9.71
CA SER A 145 -1.30 3.13 -10.67
C SER A 145 -2.49 3.88 -10.03
N PRO A 146 -3.03 3.48 -8.86
CA PRO A 146 -4.16 4.16 -8.23
C PRO A 146 -3.87 5.63 -7.88
N ARG A 147 -2.65 5.91 -7.40
CA ARG A 147 -2.23 7.27 -6.97
C ARG A 147 -2.07 8.28 -8.10
N LEU A 148 -2.16 7.84 -9.36
CA LEU A 148 -1.97 8.68 -10.54
C LEU A 148 -3.23 8.84 -11.38
N MET A 149 -4.22 7.95 -11.22
CA MET A 149 -5.55 8.16 -11.81
C MET A 149 -6.36 9.24 -11.08
N GLU A 150 -6.02 9.53 -9.81
CA GLU A 150 -6.53 10.72 -9.09
C GLU A 150 -5.91 12.05 -9.59
N LYS A 151 -4.96 11.98 -10.54
CA LYS A 151 -4.28 13.13 -11.12
C LYS A 151 -4.62 13.29 -12.60
N ILE A 152 -5.91 13.19 -12.92
CA ILE A 152 -6.47 13.71 -14.16
C ILE A 152 -7.31 14.93 -13.75
N PRO A 153 -6.97 16.15 -14.23
CA PRO A 153 -7.56 17.41 -13.77
C PRO A 153 -9.06 17.51 -14.02
#